data_AF-A0AAU6Q7G3-F1
#
_entry.id   AF-A0AAU6Q7G3-F1
#
_cell.length_a   1.000
_cell.length_b   1.000
_cell.length_c   1.000
_cell.angle_alpha   90.00
_cell.angle_beta   90.00
_cell.angle_gamma   90.00
#
_symmetry.space_group_name_H-M   'P 1'
#
loop_
_entity.id
_entity.type
_entity.pdbx_description
1 polymer ?
#
loop_
_entity_poly.entity_id
_entity_poly.type
_entity_poly.pdbx_seq_one_letter_code
_entity_poly.pdbx_strand_id
1 'polypeptide(L)' 'MEPPKLCAELKPALKRVFPTAAKVILHAKMTTYGIEDHLYAYDHLDRPLLPLRPLEMPELQDALREKYGGGYVMIQAA' A
#
# COMPACT_ATOMS: atom_id res chain seq x y z
N MET A 1 16.88 8.56 -0.56
CA MET A 1 16.35 7.36 -1.23
C MET A 1 15.05 7.76 -1.89
N GLU A 2 14.98 7.64 -3.21
CA GLU A 2 13.72 7.82 -3.93
C GLU A 2 12.78 6.64 -3.60
N PRO A 3 11.47 6.90 -3.41
CA PRO A 3 10.51 5.84 -3.11
C PRO A 3 10.40 4.89 -4.32
N PRO A 4 10.36 3.56 -4.10
CA PRO A 4 10.16 2.61 -5.18
C PRO A 4 8.87 2.89 -5.96
N LYS A 5 8.91 2.68 -7.28
CA LYS A 5 7.71 2.73 -8.11
C LYS A 5 6.94 1.42 -8.00
N LEU A 6 5.61 1.53 -8.01
CA LEU A 6 4.70 0.39 -8.02
C LEU A 6 4.93 -0.42 -9.29
N CYS A 7 5.18 -1.70 -9.14
CA CYS A 7 5.38 -2.56 -10.30
C CYS A 7 4.11 -2.62 -11.16
N ALA A 8 4.31 -2.72 -12.47
CA ALA A 8 3.24 -2.73 -13.47
C ALA A 8 2.18 -3.80 -13.20
N GLU A 9 2.58 -4.94 -12.62
CA GLU A 9 1.70 -6.06 -12.25
C GLU A 9 0.73 -5.72 -11.11
N LEU A 10 1.13 -4.86 -10.16
CA LEU A 10 0.32 -4.46 -9.01
C LEU A 10 -0.51 -3.20 -9.29
N LYS A 11 -0.15 -2.44 -10.33
CA LYS A 11 -0.88 -1.26 -10.81
C LYS A 11 -2.38 -1.52 -11.09
N PRO A 12 -2.80 -2.60 -11.78
CA PRO A 12 -4.21 -2.88 -11.98
C PRO A 12 -4.94 -3.23 -10.68
N ALA A 13 -4.33 -4.03 -9.79
CA ALA A 13 -4.91 -4.37 -8.49
C ALA A 13 -5.12 -3.12 -7.63
N LEU A 14 -4.11 -2.23 -7.58
CA LEU A 14 -4.22 -0.97 -6.86
C LEU A 14 -5.30 -0.06 -7.47
N LYS A 15 -5.33 0.10 -8.80
CA LYS A 15 -6.34 0.94 -9.48
C LYS A 15 -7.77 0.43 -9.31
N ARG A 16 -7.98 -0.86 -9.08
CA ARG A 16 -9.31 -1.42 -8.80
C ARG A 16 -9.85 -0.95 -7.45
N VAL A 17 -8.97 -0.71 -6.46
CA VAL A 17 -9.39 -0.25 -5.13
C VAL A 17 -9.30 1.26 -5.00
N PHE A 18 -8.17 1.81 -5.43
CA PHE A 18 -7.88 3.23 -5.41
C PHE A 18 -7.57 3.73 -6.82
N PRO A 19 -8.61 3.99 -7.64
CA PRO A 19 -8.42 4.46 -9.00
C PRO A 19 -7.64 5.79 -9.08
N THR A 20 -7.71 6.58 -8.01
CA THR A 20 -7.03 7.88 -7.88
C THR A 20 -5.75 7.83 -7.05
N ALA A 21 -5.30 6.65 -6.59
CA ALA A 21 -4.05 6.58 -5.84
C ALA A 21 -2.86 7.00 -6.71
N ALA A 22 -2.13 8.01 -6.25
CA ALA A 22 -0.83 8.42 -6.76
C ALA A 22 0.33 7.82 -5.94
N LYS A 23 0.06 7.45 -4.68
CA LYS A 23 1.04 6.91 -3.74
C LYS A 23 0.38 5.93 -2.79
N VAL A 24 1.13 4.95 -2.35
CA VAL A 24 0.70 3.96 -1.35
C VAL A 24 1.79 3.84 -0.29
N ILE A 25 1.38 3.68 0.96
CA ILE A 25 2.28 3.43 2.08
C ILE A 25 1.83 2.12 2.72
N LEU A 26 2.73 1.14 2.73
CA LEU A 26 2.60 -0.05 3.55
C LEU A 26 3.27 0.24 4.89
N HIS A 27 2.54 0.04 5.99
CA HIS A 27 3.05 0.30 7.34
C HIS A 27 2.68 -0.85 8.28
N ALA A 28 3.68 -1.63 8.69
CA ALA A 28 3.58 -2.60 9.77
C ALA A 28 3.35 -1.88 11.10
N LYS A 29 2.15 -2.01 11.66
CA LYS A 29 1.78 -1.45 12.95
C LYS A 29 1.68 -2.57 13.98
N MET A 30 2.29 -2.35 15.13
CA MET A 30 2.13 -3.25 16.27
C MET A 30 0.76 -3.00 16.90
N THR A 31 -0.11 -4.00 16.83
CA THR A 31 -1.44 -4.02 17.45
C THR A 31 -1.43 -4.94 18.66
N THR A 32 -2.54 -4.95 19.40
CA THR A 32 -2.70 -5.80 20.59
C THR A 32 -2.63 -7.30 20.27
N TYR A 33 -2.79 -7.67 18.98
CA TYR A 33 -2.83 -9.05 18.50
C TYR A 33 -1.58 -9.48 17.73
N GLY A 34 -0.66 -8.55 17.44
CA GLY A 34 0.56 -8.84 16.67
C GLY A 34 0.99 -7.68 15.78
N ILE A 35 1.82 -7.98 14.78
CA ILE A 35 2.20 -7.00 13.74
C ILE A 35 1.18 -7.12 12.59
N GLU A 36 0.47 -6.03 12.30
CA GLU A 36 -0.47 -5.94 11.16
C GLU A 36 0.01 -4.88 10.17
N ASP A 37 0.11 -5.22 8.87
CA ASP A 37 0.48 -4.22 7.87
C ASP A 37 -0.75 -3.43 7.39
N HIS A 38 -0.75 -2.13 7.61
CA HIS A 38 -1.78 -1.23 7.12
C HIS A 38 -1.39 -0.65 5.77
N LEU A 39 -2.36 -0.55 4.87
CA LEU A 39 -2.18 0.07 3.56
C LEU A 39 -2.87 1.45 3.54
N TYR A 40 -2.07 2.49 3.31
CA TYR A 40 -2.56 3.86 3.16
C TYR A 40 -2.35 4.32 1.73
N ALA A 41 -3.43 4.61 1.01
CA ALA A 41 -3.33 5.23 -0.30
C ALA A 41 -3.43 6.75 -0.18
N TYR A 42 -2.76 7.45 -1.08
CA TYR A 42 -2.79 8.91 -1.19
C TYR A 42 -3.04 9.29 -2.63
N ASP A 43 -3.89 10.28 -2.82
CA ASP A 43 -4.17 10.90 -4.11
C ASP A 43 -3.00 11.79 -4.55
N HIS A 44 -3.04 12.30 -5.78
CA HIS A 44 -2.04 13.22 -6.34
C HIS A 44 -1.92 14.56 -5.59
N LEU A 45 -2.90 14.90 -4.75
CA LEU A 45 -2.88 16.05 -3.84
C LEU A 45 -2.45 15.69 -2.40
N ASP A 46 -1.80 14.53 -2.19
CA ASP A 46 -1.41 14.01 -0.86
C ASP A 46 -2.58 13.85 0.13
N ARG A 47 -3.81 13.72 -0.40
CA ARG A 47 -5.00 13.44 0.41
C ARG A 47 -5.09 11.95 0.69
N PRO A 48 -5.24 11.52 1.96
CA PRO A 48 -5.39 10.11 2.28
C PRO A 48 -6.69 9.57 1.68
N LEU A 49 -6.56 8.61 0.78
CA LEU A 49 -7.63 7.75 0.31
C LEU A 49 -7.75 6.63 1.35
N LEU A 50 -8.95 6.43 1.89
CA LEU A 50 -9.30 5.58 3.05
C LEU A 50 -8.27 4.47 3.39
N PRO A 51 -7.86 4.32 4.67
CA PRO A 51 -6.95 3.25 5.06
C PRO A 51 -7.61 1.89 4.83
N LEU A 52 -7.00 1.05 3.99
CA LEU A 52 -7.43 -0.33 3.82
C LEU A 52 -6.88 -1.17 4.95
N ARG A 53 -7.75 -2.02 5.51
CA ARG A 53 -7.31 -3.07 6.42
C ARG A 53 -6.75 -4.23 5.59
N PRO A 54 -5.79 -4.99 6.15
CA PRO A 54 -5.32 -6.25 5.58
C PRO A 54 -6.42 -7.15 5.02
N LEU A 55 -7.51 -7.24 5.78
CA LEU A 55 -8.64 -8.11 5.53
C LEU A 55 -9.44 -7.73 4.29
N GLU A 56 -9.37 -6.49 3.83
CA GLU A 56 -10.14 -6.03 2.67
C GLU A 56 -9.49 -6.44 1.35
N MET A 57 -8.16 -6.56 1.32
CA MET A 57 -7.42 -7.08 0.17
C MET A 57 -6.08 -7.69 0.60
N PRO A 58 -6.09 -8.96 1.07
CA PRO A 58 -4.87 -9.63 1.49
C PRO A 58 -3.91 -9.85 0.31
N GLU A 59 -4.43 -10.10 -0.90
CA GLU A 59 -3.62 -10.34 -2.11
C GLU A 59 -2.74 -9.14 -2.48
N LEU A 60 -3.27 -7.91 -2.39
CA LEU A 60 -2.51 -6.70 -2.69
C LEU A 60 -1.44 -6.46 -1.61
N GLN A 61 -1.77 -6.66 -0.35
CA GLN A 61 -0.81 -6.50 0.75
C GLN A 61 0.31 -7.52 0.67
N ASP A 62 -0.02 -8.80 0.45
CA ASP A 62 0.96 -9.88 0.39
C ASP A 62 1.94 -9.66 -0.76
N ALA A 63 1.41 -9.29 -1.94
CA ALA A 63 2.25 -9.00 -3.09
C ALA A 63 3.12 -7.73 -2.91
N LEU A 64 2.63 -6.71 -2.19
CA LEU A 64 3.45 -5.55 -1.82
C LEU A 64 4.53 -5.92 -0.79
N ARG A 65 4.20 -6.77 0.18
CA ARG A 65 5.12 -7.24 1.22
C ARG A 65 6.20 -8.16 0.66
N GLU A 66 5.86 -9.06 -0.25
CA GLU A 66 6.82 -9.95 -0.92
C GLU A 66 7.80 -9.14 -1.77
N LYS A 67 7.30 -8.10 -2.45
CA LYS A 67 8.10 -7.33 -3.42
C LYS A 67 8.93 -6.21 -2.80
N TYR A 68 8.41 -5.54 -1.78
CA TYR A 68 9.05 -4.38 -1.17
C TYR A 68 9.46 -4.59 0.29
N GLY A 69 9.14 -5.75 0.87
CA GLY A 69 9.37 -6.05 2.27
C GLY A 69 8.21 -5.63 3.19
N GLY A 70 8.30 -6.03 4.45
CA GLY A 70 7.42 -5.53 5.52
C GLY A 70 7.98 -4.25 6.15
N GLY A 71 7.22 -3.66 7.07
CA GLY A 71 7.65 -2.45 7.79
C GLY A 71 7.02 -1.19 7.20
N TYR A 72 7.81 -0.12 7.06
CA TYR A 72 7.37 1.14 6.47
C TYR A 72 7.93 1.28 5.06
N VAL A 73 7.08 1.14 4.05
CA VAL A 73 7.44 1.27 2.64
C VAL A 73 6.52 2.25 1.97
N MET A 74 7.11 3.29 1.38
CA MET A 74 6.39 4.25 0.52
C MET A 74 6.60 3.88 -0.95
N ILE A 75 5.51 3.70 -1.68
CA ILE A 75 5.50 3.24 -3.07
C ILE A 75 4.75 4.26 -3.93
N GLN A 76 5.35 4.71 -5.02
CA GLN A 76 4.68 5.61 -5.98
C GLN A 76 3.83 4.80 -6.96
N ALA A 77 2.54 5.14 -7.12
CA ALA A 77 1.64 4.47 -8.07
C ALA A 77 1.77 4.99 -9.53
N ALA A 78 2.75 5.88 -9.77
CA ALA A 78 3.00 6.60 -11.02
C ALA A 78 3.15 5.69 -12.25
#